data_AF-A0A661PIS3-F1
#
_entry.id   AF-A0A661PIS3-F1
#
_cell.length_a   1.000
_cell.length_b   1.000
_cell.length_c   1.000
_cell.angle_alpha   90.00
_cell.angle_beta   90.00
_cell.angle_gamma   90.00
#
_symmetry.space_group_name_H-M   'P 1'
#
loop_
_entity.id
_entity.type
_entity.pdbx_description
1 polymer ?
#
loop_
_entity_poly.entity_id
_entity_poly.type
_entity_poly.pdbx_seq_one_letter_code
_entity_poly.pdbx_strand_id
1 'polypeptide(L)'
;MAHEKLGLPISFNDPYKLCDFKPAFGTIFAEYLNEYDFWGNADIDLIYGNIRRFLTEELLSEYDVITSRKEYLAGHLTLYRNRPEFNRLYENSVDYPRVFLDANHLSFCECSRMWHHLHSGGSIFDPYVRFDKLSIKKKKPSVESMTHVVKRLENEGYLRAHFKTIIKDRPELLEYRNWRLRWQRGCLTDEKSGTETLYFHMIGLKDRPDFVIPEWEEIPEQFFISRKGFTAEAQARENFFDRLLEKIPLWNIFCRWRNLPY
;
A
#
# COMPACT_ATOMS: atom_id res chain seq x y z
N MET A 1 4.70 -3.52 -26.08
CA MET A 1 5.28 -4.14 -24.87
C MET A 1 4.29 -5.01 -24.10
N ALA A 2 3.37 -4.50 -23.28
CA ALA A 2 2.50 -5.36 -22.45
C ALA A 2 1.62 -6.33 -23.26
N HIS A 3 0.96 -5.86 -24.33
CA HIS A 3 0.17 -6.68 -25.26
C HIS A 3 0.97 -7.88 -25.80
N GLU A 4 2.21 -7.62 -26.20
CA GLU A 4 3.13 -8.59 -26.78
C GLU A 4 3.67 -9.58 -25.74
N LYS A 5 4.13 -9.09 -24.59
CA LYS A 5 4.70 -9.92 -23.52
C LYS A 5 3.67 -10.83 -22.85
N LEU A 6 2.41 -10.39 -22.77
CA LEU A 6 1.32 -11.15 -22.16
C LEU A 6 0.47 -11.92 -23.17
N GLY A 7 0.61 -11.65 -24.48
CA GLY A 7 -0.21 -12.29 -25.52
C GLY A 7 -1.71 -11.99 -25.41
N LEU A 8 -2.09 -10.86 -24.80
CA LEU A 8 -3.48 -10.48 -24.53
C LEU A 8 -3.82 -9.12 -25.16
N PRO A 9 -5.00 -8.95 -25.78
CA PRO A 9 -5.46 -7.68 -26.36
C PRO A 9 -5.80 -6.64 -25.28
N ILE A 10 -4.76 -6.06 -24.67
CA ILE A 10 -4.88 -5.10 -23.59
C ILE A 10 -5.29 -3.72 -24.14
N SER A 11 -6.41 -3.20 -23.65
CA SER A 11 -6.93 -1.87 -23.98
C SER A 11 -7.71 -1.29 -22.80
N PHE A 12 -7.31 -0.12 -22.29
CA PHE A 12 -8.01 0.60 -21.24
C PHE A 12 -7.72 2.10 -21.31
N ASN A 13 -8.64 2.92 -20.79
CA ASN A 13 -8.51 4.39 -20.75
C ASN A 13 -8.28 4.92 -19.33
N ASP A 14 -8.54 4.11 -18.30
CA ASP A 14 -8.34 4.49 -16.90
C ASP A 14 -6.89 4.19 -16.47
N PRO A 15 -6.07 5.20 -16.11
CA PRO A 15 -4.72 4.98 -15.62
C PRO A 15 -4.68 4.07 -14.39
N TYR A 16 -5.72 4.08 -13.56
CA TYR A 16 -5.78 3.25 -12.35
C TYR A 16 -5.89 1.76 -12.67
N LYS A 17 -6.30 1.40 -13.90
CA LYS A 17 -6.28 0.01 -14.38
C LYS A 17 -4.88 -0.58 -14.42
N LEU A 18 -3.83 0.24 -14.58
CA LEU A 18 -2.44 -0.20 -14.57
C LEU A 18 -2.08 -0.95 -13.27
N CYS A 19 -2.73 -0.62 -12.16
CA CYS A 19 -2.51 -1.29 -10.88
C CYS A 19 -2.81 -2.80 -10.94
N ASP A 20 -3.77 -3.23 -11.76
CA ASP A 20 -4.06 -4.66 -11.92
C ASP A 20 -2.97 -5.41 -12.71
N PHE A 21 -2.12 -4.71 -13.46
CA PHE A 21 -1.01 -5.31 -14.20
C PHE A 21 0.29 -5.38 -13.39
N LYS A 22 0.37 -4.73 -12.22
CA LYS A 22 1.53 -4.79 -11.30
C LYS A 22 2.03 -6.23 -11.05
N PRO A 23 1.16 -7.24 -10.84
CA PRO A 23 1.62 -8.61 -10.59
C PRO A 23 2.32 -9.26 -11.79
N ALA A 24 2.13 -8.71 -12.98
CA ALA A 24 2.77 -9.18 -14.21
C ALA A 24 4.04 -8.40 -14.57
N PHE A 25 4.49 -7.44 -13.74
CA PHE A 25 5.68 -6.64 -14.03
C PHE A 25 6.94 -7.48 -14.19
N GLY A 26 7.10 -8.56 -13.43
CA GLY A 26 8.18 -9.55 -13.62
C GLY A 26 8.21 -10.18 -15.02
N THR A 27 7.04 -10.32 -15.67
CA THR A 27 6.93 -10.80 -17.06
C THR A 27 7.07 -9.66 -18.07
N ILE A 28 6.38 -8.54 -17.86
CA ILE A 28 6.36 -7.39 -18.79
C ILE A 28 7.74 -6.77 -18.94
N PHE A 29 8.47 -6.63 -17.83
CA PHE A 29 9.76 -5.95 -17.76
C PHE A 29 10.94 -6.92 -17.63
N ALA A 30 10.75 -8.21 -17.92
CA ALA A 30 11.76 -9.25 -17.72
C ALA A 30 13.17 -8.86 -18.26
N GLU A 31 13.23 -8.19 -19.41
CA GLU A 31 14.49 -7.74 -20.03
C GLU A 31 15.27 -6.75 -19.16
N TYR A 32 14.58 -5.93 -18.36
CA TYR A 32 15.18 -4.96 -17.44
C TYR A 32 15.51 -5.56 -16.08
N LEU A 33 15.04 -6.77 -15.79
CA LEU A 33 15.13 -7.37 -14.46
C LEU A 33 16.27 -8.38 -14.33
N ASN A 34 16.94 -8.76 -15.42
CA ASN A 34 17.90 -9.88 -15.46
C ASN A 34 19.01 -9.83 -14.40
N GLU A 35 19.44 -8.65 -13.96
CA GLU A 35 20.54 -8.47 -12.99
C GLU A 35 20.06 -8.29 -11.54
N TYR A 36 18.75 -8.37 -11.30
CA TYR A 36 18.17 -8.13 -9.98
C TYR A 36 17.64 -9.41 -9.35
N ASP A 37 17.94 -9.63 -8.07
CA ASP A 37 17.43 -10.78 -7.31
C ASP A 37 15.92 -10.68 -7.01
N PHE A 38 15.40 -9.46 -6.98
CA PHE A 38 14.01 -9.14 -6.70
C PHE A 38 13.51 -8.03 -7.63
N TRP A 39 12.24 -8.08 -7.97
CA TRP A 39 11.49 -6.97 -8.53
C TRP A 39 10.32 -6.63 -7.61
N GLY A 40 9.67 -5.50 -7.83
CA GLY A 40 8.48 -5.17 -7.04
C GLY A 40 7.64 -4.07 -7.65
N ASN A 41 6.44 -3.91 -7.09
CA ASN A 41 5.63 -2.73 -7.32
C ASN A 41 5.88 -1.72 -6.21
N ALA A 42 5.98 -0.45 -6.59
CA ALA A 42 6.04 0.67 -5.67
C ALA A 42 5.09 1.78 -6.14
N ASP A 43 4.44 2.47 -5.22
CA ASP A 43 3.76 3.72 -5.53
C ASP A 43 4.75 4.90 -5.49
N ILE A 44 4.40 5.99 -6.17
CA ILE A 44 5.26 7.17 -6.32
C ILE A 44 5.10 8.19 -5.18
N ASP A 45 4.11 8.01 -4.32
CA ASP A 45 3.75 8.88 -3.21
C ASP A 45 4.23 8.32 -1.85
N LEU A 46 5.41 7.71 -1.89
CA LEU A 46 6.09 7.11 -0.74
C LEU A 46 7.32 7.92 -0.33
N ILE A 47 7.56 7.99 0.97
CA ILE A 47 8.78 8.55 1.55
C ILE A 47 9.50 7.46 2.31
N TYR A 48 10.62 7.00 1.76
CA TYR A 48 11.40 5.91 2.32
C TYR A 48 12.27 6.36 3.50
N GLY A 49 12.31 5.51 4.51
CA GLY A 49 13.34 5.49 5.54
C GLY A 49 14.48 4.54 5.16
N ASN A 50 15.11 3.94 6.16
CA ASN A 50 16.27 3.08 5.95
C ASN A 50 15.82 1.70 5.44
N ILE A 51 15.81 1.53 4.11
CA ILE A 51 15.35 0.29 3.47
C ILE A 51 16.10 -0.94 3.98
N ARG A 52 17.44 -0.84 4.09
CA ARG A 52 18.32 -1.95 4.48
C ARG A 52 18.17 -2.37 5.95
N ARG A 53 17.57 -1.52 6.79
CA ARG A 53 17.19 -1.90 8.16
C ARG A 53 16.06 -2.93 8.18
N PHE A 54 15.16 -2.90 7.19
CA PHE A 54 13.98 -3.78 7.16
C PHE A 54 14.13 -4.92 6.15
N LEU A 55 14.75 -4.66 5.01
CA LEU A 55 15.04 -5.65 3.97
C LEU A 55 16.49 -6.11 4.11
N THR A 56 16.73 -6.98 5.08
CA THR A 56 18.08 -7.51 5.36
C THR A 56 18.43 -8.67 4.42
N GLU A 57 19.70 -9.04 4.33
CA GLU A 57 20.13 -10.19 3.52
C GLU A 57 19.47 -11.48 4.01
N GLU A 58 19.33 -11.63 5.33
CA GLU A 58 18.68 -12.80 5.92
C GLU A 58 17.23 -12.89 5.45
N LEU A 59 16.48 -11.78 5.53
CA LEU A 59 15.10 -11.73 5.04
C LEU A 59 15.01 -12.05 3.53
N LEU A 60 15.85 -11.41 2.73
CA LEU A 60 15.86 -11.58 1.27
C LEU A 60 16.31 -12.99 0.85
N SER A 61 17.10 -13.68 1.67
CA SER A 61 17.48 -15.09 1.43
C SER A 61 16.36 -16.08 1.79
N GLU A 62 15.46 -15.71 2.70
CA GLU A 62 14.44 -16.61 3.24
C GLU A 62 13.10 -16.53 2.49
N TYR A 63 12.71 -15.36 1.97
CA TYR A 63 11.35 -15.16 1.45
C TYR A 63 11.31 -14.94 -0.06
N ASP A 64 10.28 -15.45 -0.71
CA ASP A 64 10.05 -15.30 -2.16
C ASP A 64 9.12 -14.13 -2.47
N VAL A 65 8.22 -13.79 -1.54
CA VAL A 65 7.35 -12.61 -1.63
C VAL A 65 7.45 -11.84 -0.33
N ILE A 66 7.70 -10.53 -0.39
CA ILE A 66 7.82 -9.67 0.79
C ILE A 66 6.88 -8.48 0.63
N THR A 67 5.93 -8.33 1.54
CA THR A 67 4.94 -7.25 1.52
C THR A 67 5.01 -6.42 2.79
N SER A 68 4.67 -5.15 2.66
CA SER A 68 4.78 -4.15 3.71
C SER A 68 3.58 -4.12 4.69
N ARG A 69 2.63 -5.06 4.53
CA ARG A 69 1.43 -5.24 5.36
C ARG A 69 1.27 -6.68 5.80
N LYS A 70 0.72 -6.90 7.00
CA LYS A 70 0.42 -8.24 7.51
C LYS A 70 -0.88 -8.83 6.97
N GLU A 71 -1.84 -7.98 6.62
CA GLU A 71 -3.21 -8.40 6.30
C GLU A 71 -3.35 -8.90 4.85
N TYR A 72 -2.68 -8.24 3.91
CA TYR A 72 -2.75 -8.49 2.46
C TYR A 72 -1.50 -7.99 1.73
N LEU A 73 -1.36 -8.33 0.45
CA LEU A 73 -0.30 -7.78 -0.39
C LEU A 73 -0.50 -6.28 -0.61
N ALA A 74 0.53 -5.54 -0.26
CA ALA A 74 0.58 -4.10 -0.35
C ALA A 74 0.75 -3.65 -1.82
N GLY A 75 -0.28 -3.03 -2.38
CA GLY A 75 -0.24 -2.49 -3.75
C GLY A 75 0.78 -1.37 -3.94
N HIS A 76 1.13 -0.70 -2.84
CA HIS A 76 2.11 0.39 -2.75
C HIS A 76 3.54 -0.07 -2.51
N LEU A 77 3.77 -1.25 -1.92
CA LEU A 77 5.11 -1.87 -1.88
C LEU A 77 5.06 -3.37 -1.63
N THR A 78 5.31 -4.16 -2.68
CA THR A 78 5.51 -5.61 -2.57
C THR A 78 6.68 -6.01 -3.46
N LEU A 79 7.57 -6.86 -2.93
CA LEU A 79 8.68 -7.46 -3.64
C LEU A 79 8.40 -8.93 -3.94
N TYR A 80 8.88 -9.37 -5.10
CA TYR A 80 8.82 -10.74 -5.59
C TYR A 80 10.23 -11.14 -6.00
N ARG A 81 10.66 -12.33 -5.58
CA ARG A 81 11.93 -12.89 -6.00
C ARG A 81 11.90 -13.07 -7.52
N ASN A 82 12.94 -12.62 -8.18
CA ASN A 82 13.01 -12.61 -9.62
C ASN A 82 13.38 -14.00 -10.16
N ARG A 83 12.37 -14.87 -10.24
CA ARG A 83 12.50 -16.19 -10.88
C ARG A 83 11.29 -16.46 -11.76
N PRO A 84 11.44 -17.22 -12.86
CA PRO A 84 10.34 -17.47 -13.79
C PRO A 84 9.05 -17.95 -13.13
N GLU A 85 9.15 -18.82 -12.11
CA GLU A 85 8.01 -19.33 -11.35
C GLU A 85 7.27 -18.24 -10.55
N PHE A 86 7.99 -17.24 -10.03
CA PHE A 86 7.40 -16.18 -9.22
C PHE A 86 6.96 -14.97 -10.05
N ASN A 87 7.62 -14.74 -11.19
CA ASN A 87 7.29 -13.70 -12.16
C ASN A 87 5.92 -13.93 -12.83
N ARG A 88 5.37 -15.13 -12.66
CA ARG A 88 4.10 -15.61 -13.21
C ARG A 88 3.08 -16.02 -12.15
N LEU A 89 3.25 -15.63 -10.88
CA LEU A 89 2.30 -15.99 -9.83
C LEU A 89 0.85 -15.62 -10.17
N TYR A 90 0.64 -14.51 -10.90
CA TYR A 90 -0.69 -14.08 -11.34
C TYR A 90 -1.42 -15.14 -12.19
N GLU A 91 -0.71 -16.01 -12.89
CA GLU A 91 -1.30 -17.10 -13.70
C GLU A 91 -2.02 -18.15 -12.82
N ASN A 92 -1.70 -18.20 -11.52
CA ASN A 92 -2.37 -19.06 -10.55
C ASN A 92 -3.72 -18.52 -10.07
N SER A 93 -4.12 -17.32 -10.51
CA SER A 93 -5.48 -16.83 -10.31
C SER A 93 -6.40 -17.30 -11.43
N VAL A 94 -7.50 -17.97 -11.12
CA VAL A 94 -8.50 -18.36 -12.14
C VAL A 94 -9.11 -17.15 -12.88
N ASP A 95 -9.00 -15.97 -12.29
CA ASP A 95 -9.58 -14.72 -12.79
C ASP A 95 -8.60 -13.82 -13.53
N TYR A 96 -7.30 -14.11 -13.57
CA TYR A 96 -6.32 -13.20 -14.19
C TYR A 96 -6.65 -12.82 -15.65
N PRO A 97 -7.15 -13.73 -16.53
CA PRO A 97 -7.44 -13.35 -17.91
C PRO A 97 -8.58 -12.35 -17.96
N ARG A 98 -9.61 -12.58 -17.14
CA ARG A 98 -10.75 -11.66 -16.99
C ARG A 98 -10.29 -10.32 -16.44
N VAL A 99 -9.42 -10.31 -15.43
CA VAL A 99 -8.87 -9.07 -14.85
C VAL A 99 -8.12 -8.27 -15.90
N PHE A 100 -7.26 -8.88 -16.70
CA PHE A 100 -6.43 -8.16 -17.67
C PHE A 100 -7.23 -7.62 -18.86
N LEU A 101 -8.39 -8.20 -19.15
CA LEU A 101 -9.30 -7.78 -20.22
C LEU A 101 -10.43 -6.85 -19.76
N ASP A 102 -10.69 -6.76 -18.45
CA ASP A 102 -11.69 -5.82 -17.92
C ASP A 102 -11.22 -4.37 -18.13
N ALA A 103 -12.14 -3.46 -18.43
CA ALA A 103 -11.83 -2.04 -18.53
C ALA A 103 -11.68 -1.37 -17.15
N ASN A 104 -12.28 -1.95 -16.11
CA ASN A 104 -12.33 -1.40 -14.77
C ASN A 104 -11.20 -1.96 -13.89
N HIS A 105 -10.70 -1.14 -12.98
CA HIS A 105 -9.78 -1.58 -11.94
C HIS A 105 -10.46 -2.53 -10.94
N LEU A 106 -9.88 -3.71 -10.70
CA LEU A 106 -10.45 -4.76 -9.84
C LEU A 106 -9.67 -4.97 -8.53
N SER A 107 -8.61 -4.21 -8.28
CA SER A 107 -7.74 -4.34 -7.10
C SER A 107 -7.10 -5.73 -7.02
N PHE A 108 -6.67 -6.23 -8.17
CA PHE A 108 -6.12 -7.57 -8.35
C PHE A 108 -4.74 -7.72 -7.70
N CYS A 109 -3.89 -6.70 -7.77
CA CYS A 109 -2.58 -6.71 -7.11
C CYS A 109 -2.63 -6.79 -5.58
N GLU A 110 -3.79 -6.45 -4.99
CA GLU A 110 -4.00 -6.44 -3.55
C GLU A 110 -4.97 -7.55 -3.13
N CYS A 111 -6.14 -7.16 -2.62
CA CYS A 111 -7.11 -8.03 -1.94
C CYS A 111 -8.54 -7.90 -2.49
N SER A 112 -8.74 -7.57 -3.78
CA SER A 112 -10.07 -7.42 -4.38
C SER A 112 -11.02 -6.53 -3.55
N ARG A 113 -10.51 -5.41 -3.01
CA ARG A 113 -11.25 -4.44 -2.16
C ARG A 113 -11.72 -4.98 -0.79
N MET A 114 -11.13 -6.07 -0.30
CA MET A 114 -11.40 -6.65 1.02
C MET A 114 -10.72 -5.94 2.20
N TRP A 115 -10.16 -4.74 1.98
CA TRP A 115 -9.34 -4.06 2.99
C TRP A 115 -10.00 -4.02 4.36
N HIS A 116 -11.24 -3.53 4.48
CA HIS A 116 -11.90 -3.40 5.77
C HIS A 116 -12.06 -4.74 6.51
N HIS A 117 -12.46 -5.80 5.78
CA HIS A 117 -12.61 -7.15 6.33
C HIS A 117 -11.29 -7.68 6.90
N LEU A 118 -10.20 -7.55 6.13
CA LEU A 118 -8.88 -8.04 6.53
C LEU A 118 -8.28 -7.22 7.69
N HIS A 119 -8.47 -5.90 7.70
CA HIS A 119 -8.05 -5.07 8.84
C HIS A 119 -8.84 -5.39 10.13
N SER A 120 -10.08 -5.88 10.01
CA SER A 120 -10.88 -6.35 11.14
C SER A 120 -10.51 -7.76 11.62
N GLY A 121 -9.45 -8.37 11.07
CA GLY A 121 -8.98 -9.70 11.43
C GLY A 121 -9.63 -10.84 10.64
N GLY A 122 -10.42 -10.51 9.62
CA GLY A 122 -10.98 -11.50 8.70
C GLY A 122 -9.92 -12.14 7.79
N SER A 123 -10.23 -13.32 7.26
CA SER A 123 -9.41 -14.03 6.28
C SER A 123 -9.74 -13.60 4.85
N ILE A 124 -8.74 -13.68 3.96
CA ILE A 124 -8.94 -13.48 2.50
C ILE A 124 -9.85 -14.56 1.91
N PHE A 125 -9.90 -15.74 2.54
CA PHE A 125 -10.71 -16.87 2.09
C PHE A 125 -12.15 -16.83 2.61
N ASP A 126 -12.48 -15.84 3.45
CA ASP A 126 -13.84 -15.71 3.98
C ASP A 126 -14.80 -15.19 2.90
N PRO A 127 -16.06 -15.66 2.91
CA PRO A 127 -17.12 -14.93 2.24
C PRO A 127 -17.30 -13.56 2.92
N TYR A 128 -17.05 -12.45 2.21
CA TYR A 128 -17.15 -11.11 2.78
C TYR A 128 -18.32 -10.28 2.23
N VAL A 129 -18.65 -9.20 2.94
CA VAL A 129 -19.69 -8.23 2.55
C VAL A 129 -19.01 -6.91 2.21
N ARG A 130 -19.29 -6.38 1.00
CA ARG A 130 -18.83 -5.05 0.59
C ARG A 130 -19.81 -4.02 1.18
N PHE A 131 -19.31 -3.04 1.95
CA PHE A 131 -20.11 -1.89 2.36
C PHE A 131 -20.19 -0.90 1.18
N ASP A 132 -21.35 -0.86 0.53
CA ASP A 132 -21.74 0.16 -0.44
C ASP A 132 -22.55 1.23 0.31
N LYS A 133 -22.27 2.53 0.05
CA LYS A 133 -22.92 3.68 0.70
C LYS A 133 -24.46 3.69 0.56
N LEU A 134 -25.05 2.87 -0.31
CA LEU A 134 -26.48 2.77 -0.58
C LEU A 134 -27.13 1.41 -0.25
N SER A 135 -26.39 0.32 0.02
CA SER A 135 -27.01 -0.96 0.39
C SER A 135 -26.07 -2.00 1.02
N ILE A 136 -26.55 -2.70 2.05
CA ILE A 136 -25.94 -3.95 2.54
C ILE A 136 -26.39 -5.08 1.61
N LYS A 137 -25.59 -5.40 0.60
CA LYS A 137 -25.77 -6.63 -0.20
C LYS A 137 -24.55 -7.52 -0.03
N LYS A 138 -24.76 -8.77 0.40
CA LYS A 138 -23.74 -9.82 0.34
C LYS A 138 -23.28 -9.93 -1.11
N LYS A 139 -22.01 -9.60 -1.40
CA LYS A 139 -21.40 -9.75 -2.71
C LYS A 139 -20.06 -10.47 -2.53
N LYS A 140 -19.86 -11.54 -3.29
CA LYS A 140 -18.59 -12.27 -3.39
C LYS A 140 -17.43 -11.31 -3.77
N PRO A 141 -16.17 -11.67 -3.48
CA PRO A 141 -15.03 -11.04 -4.14
C PRO A 141 -15.29 -10.92 -5.63
N SER A 142 -14.96 -9.77 -6.22
CA SER A 142 -15.13 -9.60 -7.66
C SER A 142 -14.19 -10.51 -8.42
N VAL A 143 -13.01 -10.81 -7.86
CA VAL A 143 -11.96 -11.64 -8.45
C VAL A 143 -11.13 -12.33 -7.36
N GLU A 144 -10.54 -13.47 -7.71
CA GLU A 144 -9.41 -14.05 -6.98
C GLU A 144 -8.16 -13.17 -7.16
N SER A 145 -7.80 -12.40 -6.13
CA SER A 145 -6.67 -11.46 -6.17
C SER A 145 -5.31 -12.09 -5.83
N MET A 146 -4.23 -11.35 -6.00
CA MET A 146 -2.88 -11.81 -5.64
C MET A 146 -2.72 -12.18 -4.17
N THR A 147 -3.43 -11.52 -3.25
CA THR A 147 -3.43 -11.95 -1.83
C THR A 147 -4.03 -13.35 -1.66
N HIS A 148 -5.06 -13.72 -2.45
CA HIS A 148 -5.61 -15.09 -2.42
C HIS A 148 -4.55 -16.08 -2.92
N VAL A 149 -3.94 -15.77 -4.07
CA VAL A 149 -2.91 -16.60 -4.70
C VAL A 149 -1.73 -16.83 -3.76
N VAL A 150 -1.12 -15.76 -3.24
CA VAL A 150 0.09 -15.86 -2.42
C VAL A 150 -0.19 -16.58 -1.10
N LYS A 151 -1.29 -16.27 -0.39
CA LYS A 151 -1.64 -16.98 0.85
C LYS A 151 -1.98 -18.46 0.60
N ARG A 152 -2.60 -18.79 -0.53
CA ARG A 152 -2.88 -20.20 -0.90
C ARG A 152 -1.56 -20.95 -1.14
N LEU A 153 -0.71 -20.43 -2.01
CA LEU A 153 0.55 -21.07 -2.38
C LEU A 153 1.52 -21.17 -1.19
N GLU A 154 1.51 -20.19 -0.29
CA GLU A 154 2.23 -20.26 0.99
C GLU A 154 1.70 -21.40 1.87
N ASN A 155 0.38 -21.52 2.05
CA ASN A 155 -0.23 -22.62 2.82
C ASN A 155 0.05 -24.00 2.23
N GLU A 156 0.22 -24.08 0.90
CA GLU A 156 0.57 -25.30 0.17
C GLU A 156 2.08 -25.60 0.22
N GLY A 157 2.90 -24.71 0.78
CA GLY A 157 4.35 -24.84 0.86
C GLY A 157 5.09 -24.59 -0.45
N TYR A 158 4.42 -24.00 -1.45
CA TYR A 158 5.01 -23.70 -2.76
C TYR A 158 5.94 -22.48 -2.75
N LEU A 159 5.69 -21.52 -1.87
CA LEU A 159 6.52 -20.32 -1.69
C LEU A 159 6.58 -19.92 -0.22
N ARG A 160 7.56 -19.09 0.14
CA ARG A 160 7.63 -18.43 1.45
C ARG A 160 7.27 -16.96 1.32
N ALA A 161 6.26 -16.48 2.06
CA ALA A 161 5.87 -15.07 2.01
C ALA A 161 6.08 -14.37 3.37
N HIS A 162 6.56 -13.13 3.32
CA HIS A 162 6.74 -12.30 4.50
C HIS A 162 5.64 -11.23 4.57
N PHE A 163 4.67 -11.45 5.45
CA PHE A 163 3.57 -10.52 5.73
C PHE A 163 3.81 -9.77 7.05
N LYS A 164 4.39 -8.57 6.99
CA LYS A 164 4.68 -7.77 8.18
C LYS A 164 4.35 -6.30 7.98
N THR A 165 3.62 -5.72 8.92
CA THR A 165 3.36 -4.27 8.93
C THR A 165 4.62 -3.52 9.35
N ILE A 166 5.29 -2.91 8.38
CA ILE A 166 6.53 -2.12 8.57
C ILE A 166 6.38 -0.67 8.09
N ILE A 167 5.13 -0.21 7.95
CA ILE A 167 4.75 1.03 7.26
C ILE A 167 3.91 1.96 8.13
N LYS A 168 3.87 3.23 7.72
CA LYS A 168 2.92 4.23 8.22
C LYS A 168 2.11 4.79 7.04
N ASP A 169 0.89 4.30 6.83
CA ASP A 169 0.07 4.68 5.67
C ASP A 169 -1.41 5.00 5.98
N ARG A 170 -1.80 4.90 7.25
CA ARG A 170 -3.09 5.37 7.76
C ARG A 170 -2.87 6.10 9.07
N PRO A 171 -2.23 7.26 9.02
CA PRO A 171 -1.88 7.97 10.23
C PRO A 171 -3.12 8.40 11.06
N GLU A 172 -4.29 8.47 10.42
CA GLU A 172 -5.58 8.75 11.07
C GLU A 172 -6.04 7.61 12.02
N LEU A 173 -5.48 6.41 11.86
CA LEU A 173 -5.65 5.27 12.77
C LEU A 173 -4.51 5.17 13.79
N LEU A 174 -3.52 6.07 13.75
CA LEU A 174 -2.55 6.14 14.84
C LEU A 174 -3.30 6.54 16.10
N GLU A 175 -2.94 5.91 17.21
CA GLU A 175 -3.63 6.03 18.51
C GLU A 175 -3.66 7.47 19.09
N TYR A 176 -3.16 8.46 18.37
CA TYR A 176 -3.01 9.83 18.83
C TYR A 176 -3.13 10.84 17.69
N ARG A 177 -3.82 11.97 17.98
CA ARG A 177 -4.18 13.01 17.01
C ARG A 177 -2.98 13.81 16.49
N ASN A 178 -1.91 13.90 17.27
CA ASN A 178 -0.73 14.72 16.96
C ASN A 178 0.44 13.80 16.61
N TRP A 179 0.23 12.92 15.64
CA TRP A 179 1.31 12.11 15.12
C TRP A 179 2.31 12.96 14.35
N ARG A 180 3.57 12.58 14.50
CA ARG A 180 4.68 13.23 13.82
C ARG A 180 5.75 12.21 13.50
N LEU A 181 6.15 12.20 12.24
CA LEU A 181 7.29 11.43 11.78
C LEU A 181 8.45 12.38 11.58
N ARG A 182 9.65 11.96 11.98
CA ARG A 182 10.90 12.63 11.66
C ARG A 182 11.60 11.83 10.59
N TRP A 183 11.90 12.48 9.47
CA TRP A 183 12.85 11.98 8.49
C TRP A 183 14.19 12.67 8.73
N GLN A 184 15.26 11.91 8.86
CA GLN A 184 16.60 12.44 9.10
C GLN A 184 17.64 11.56 8.41
N ARG A 185 18.36 12.11 7.43
CA ARG A 185 19.46 11.45 6.70
C ARG A 185 19.10 10.02 6.24
N GLY A 186 17.90 9.86 5.67
CA GLY A 186 17.41 8.56 5.18
C GLY A 186 16.76 7.67 6.25
N CYS A 187 16.69 8.07 7.51
CA CYS A 187 15.96 7.34 8.56
C CYS A 187 14.59 7.98 8.81
N LEU A 188 13.54 7.17 8.87
CA LEU A 188 12.17 7.64 9.14
C LEU A 188 11.68 7.05 10.48
N THR A 189 11.37 7.91 11.44
CA THR A 189 11.06 7.52 12.82
C THR A 189 9.76 8.17 13.28
N ASP A 190 8.94 7.41 14.01
CA ASP A 190 7.79 7.94 14.74
C ASP A 190 8.28 8.65 16.02
N GLU A 191 8.02 9.96 16.16
CA GLU A 191 8.57 10.75 17.27
C GLU A 191 8.02 10.33 18.63
N LYS A 192 6.81 9.76 18.67
CA LYS A 192 6.18 9.36 19.94
C LYS A 192 6.70 8.01 20.42
N SER A 193 6.78 7.02 19.54
CA SER A 193 7.23 5.67 19.92
C SER A 193 8.75 5.50 19.83
N GLY A 194 9.45 6.36 19.08
CA GLY A 194 10.87 6.19 18.76
C GLY A 194 11.14 5.05 17.77
N THR A 195 10.10 4.42 17.21
CA THR A 195 10.24 3.29 16.30
C THR A 195 10.48 3.75 14.87
N GLU A 196 11.44 3.15 14.18
CA GLU A 196 11.62 3.35 12.75
C GLU A 196 10.54 2.66 11.91
N THR A 197 10.27 3.21 10.73
CA THR A 197 9.37 2.62 9.72
C THR A 197 10.06 2.60 8.35
N LEU A 198 9.74 1.61 7.52
CA LEU A 198 10.34 1.46 6.20
C LEU A 198 9.99 2.63 5.28
N TYR A 199 8.72 3.05 5.28
CA TYR A 199 8.27 4.20 4.52
C TYR A 199 6.96 4.79 5.07
N PHE A 200 6.73 6.04 4.73
CA PHE A 200 5.47 6.75 4.89
C PHE A 200 4.73 6.81 3.55
N HIS A 201 3.45 6.47 3.54
CA HIS A 201 2.60 6.57 2.35
C HIS A 201 1.69 7.79 2.51
N MET A 202 1.69 8.66 1.51
CA MET A 202 0.90 9.89 1.55
C MET A 202 -0.58 9.69 1.20
N ILE A 203 -1.03 8.44 1.02
CA ILE A 203 -2.41 8.12 0.67
C ILE A 203 -3.39 8.66 1.71
N GLY A 204 -4.31 9.51 1.27
CA GLY A 204 -5.30 10.18 2.13
C GLY A 204 -4.84 11.50 2.74
N LEU A 205 -3.56 11.87 2.64
CA LEU A 205 -3.08 13.20 3.01
C LEU A 205 -2.84 14.10 1.80
N LYS A 206 -2.30 13.56 0.71
CA LYS A 206 -1.91 14.34 -0.48
C LYS A 206 -3.05 15.12 -1.13
N ASP A 207 -4.29 14.64 -0.99
CA ASP A 207 -5.48 15.28 -1.58
C ASP A 207 -6.18 16.24 -0.60
N ARG A 208 -5.63 16.40 0.61
CA ARG A 208 -6.22 17.29 1.61
C ARG A 208 -5.81 18.74 1.36
N PRO A 209 -6.75 19.69 1.37
CA PRO A 209 -6.44 21.09 1.13
C PRO A 209 -5.57 21.72 2.24
N ASP A 210 -5.56 21.12 3.44
CA ASP A 210 -4.74 21.56 4.58
C ASP A 210 -3.37 20.88 4.66
N PHE A 211 -3.02 20.03 3.69
CA PHE A 211 -1.74 19.33 3.66
C PHE A 211 -0.72 20.10 2.81
N VAL A 212 0.32 20.63 3.46
CA VAL A 212 1.34 21.47 2.83
C VAL A 212 2.50 20.62 2.34
N ILE A 213 2.72 20.63 1.01
CA ILE A 213 3.94 20.13 0.39
C ILE A 213 4.87 21.34 0.19
N PRO A 214 6.06 21.35 0.79
CA PRO A 214 6.97 22.49 0.73
C PRO A 214 7.69 22.55 -0.62
N GLU A 215 7.96 23.77 -1.08
CA GLU A 215 8.80 24.05 -2.24
C GLU A 215 10.25 24.22 -1.79
N TRP A 216 10.90 23.12 -1.42
CA TRP A 216 12.32 23.14 -1.09
C TRP A 216 13.17 23.11 -2.36
N GLU A 217 14.09 24.06 -2.52
CA GLU A 217 15.12 24.02 -3.58
C GLU A 217 16.05 22.82 -3.39
N GLU A 218 16.41 22.52 -2.14
CA GLU A 218 17.16 21.34 -1.72
C GLU A 218 16.45 20.64 -0.55
N ILE A 219 16.34 19.31 -0.62
CA ILE A 219 15.71 18.53 0.46
C ILE A 219 16.59 18.64 1.72
N PRO A 220 16.07 19.12 2.86
CA PRO A 220 16.86 19.28 4.07
C PRO A 220 17.30 17.93 4.61
N GLU A 221 18.46 17.90 5.28
CA GLU A 221 18.95 16.66 5.94
C GLU A 221 17.98 16.10 6.97
N GLN A 222 17.08 16.94 7.49
CA GLN A 222 16.01 16.58 8.40
C GLN A 222 14.74 17.35 8.08
N PHE A 223 13.61 16.66 8.14
CA PHE A 223 12.29 17.27 8.15
C PHE A 223 11.30 16.42 8.94
N PHE A 224 10.12 16.98 9.16
CA PHE A 224 9.05 16.34 9.89
C PHE A 224 7.82 16.23 9.01
N ILE A 225 7.06 15.17 9.21
CA ILE A 225 5.80 14.89 8.53
C ILE A 225 4.71 14.86 9.59
N SER A 226 3.64 15.61 9.37
CA SER A 226 2.48 15.64 10.25
C SER A 226 1.20 15.68 9.42
N ARG A 227 0.05 15.75 10.11
CA ARG A 227 -1.25 15.94 9.47
C ARG A 227 -1.33 17.20 8.57
N LYS A 228 -0.55 18.24 8.88
CA LYS A 228 -0.55 19.51 8.13
C LYS A 228 0.46 19.54 6.97
N GLY A 229 1.21 18.46 6.75
CA GLY A 229 2.27 18.44 5.75
C GLY A 229 3.67 18.37 6.35
N PHE A 230 4.63 18.88 5.59
CA PHE A 230 6.05 18.79 5.92
C PHE A 230 6.59 20.08 6.54
N THR A 231 7.49 19.96 7.52
CA THR A 231 8.19 21.10 8.13
C THR A 231 9.68 20.81 8.30
N ALA A 232 10.55 21.79 8.02
CA ALA A 232 11.98 21.67 8.31
C ALA A 232 12.28 21.91 9.82
N GLU A 233 11.48 22.74 10.47
CA GLU A 233 11.66 23.07 11.89
C GLU A 233 11.07 22.02 12.82
N ALA A 234 11.76 21.78 13.94
CA ALA A 234 11.30 20.92 15.02
C ALA A 234 10.05 21.46 15.75
N GLN A 235 9.76 22.76 15.64
CA GLN A 235 8.54 23.38 16.16
C GLN A 235 7.57 23.69 15.02
N ALA A 236 6.76 22.70 14.64
CA ALA A 236 5.49 23.04 13.98
C ALA A 236 4.65 23.77 15.04
N ARG A 237 4.27 25.04 14.80
CA ARG A 237 3.38 25.81 15.69
C ARG A 237 2.06 25.04 15.85
N GLU A 238 1.93 24.25 16.91
CA GLU A 238 0.62 23.83 17.41
C GLU A 238 -0.06 25.08 17.96
N ASN A 239 -1.04 25.59 17.21
CA ASN A 239 -1.84 26.72 17.68
C ASN A 239 -2.65 26.26 18.90
N PHE A 240 -2.90 27.17 19.84
CA PHE A 240 -3.72 26.92 21.04
C PHE A 240 -5.06 26.21 20.75
N PHE A 241 -5.64 26.41 19.55
CA PHE A 241 -6.83 25.71 19.06
C PHE A 241 -6.65 24.20 18.85
N ASP A 242 -5.47 23.74 18.44
CA ASP A 242 -5.17 22.32 18.24
C ASP A 242 -5.22 21.56 19.59
N ARG A 243 -4.71 22.19 20.68
CA ARG A 243 -4.86 21.68 22.06
C ARG A 243 -6.30 21.70 22.57
N LEU A 244 -7.12 22.64 22.07
CA LEU A 244 -8.53 22.72 22.46
C LEU A 244 -9.37 21.62 21.81
N LEU A 245 -9.04 21.27 20.56
CA LEU A 245 -9.68 20.19 19.83
C LEU A 245 -9.43 18.82 20.47
N GLU A 246 -8.29 18.60 21.15
CA GLU A 246 -8.00 17.39 21.94
C GLU A 246 -9.11 17.02 22.93
N LYS A 247 -9.87 18.00 23.42
CA LYS A 247 -10.92 17.81 24.43
C LYS A 247 -12.31 17.52 23.86
N ILE A 248 -12.47 17.51 22.53
CA ILE A 248 -13.78 17.32 21.88
C ILE A 248 -13.88 15.91 21.29
N PRO A 249 -14.80 15.04 21.79
CA PRO A 249 -15.11 13.76 21.18
C PRO A 249 -15.84 13.98 19.85
N LEU A 250 -15.16 13.75 18.72
CA LEU A 250 -15.69 14.05 17.38
C LEU A 250 -16.57 12.95 16.77
N TRP A 251 -16.94 11.90 17.52
CA TRP A 251 -17.92 10.92 17.04
C TRP A 251 -19.22 11.59 16.55
N ASN A 252 -19.58 12.75 17.12
CA ASN A 252 -20.78 13.49 16.75
C ASN A 252 -20.62 14.42 15.53
N ILE A 253 -19.41 14.66 15.00
CA ILE A 253 -19.20 15.60 13.87
C ILE A 253 -18.92 14.88 12.55
N PHE A 254 -18.27 13.70 12.59
CA PHE A 254 -17.90 12.97 11.37
C PHE A 254 -19.07 12.27 10.65
N CYS A 255 -20.23 12.12 11.28
CA CYS A 255 -21.42 11.59 10.62
C CYS A 255 -22.04 12.55 9.57
N ARG A 256 -21.62 13.83 9.50
CA ARG A 256 -22.21 14.81 8.56
C ARG A 256 -21.38 15.10 7.30
N TRP A 257 -20.10 14.72 7.23
CA TRP A 257 -19.21 15.10 6.12
C TRP A 257 -18.87 13.96 5.15
N ARG A 258 -19.57 12.82 5.22
CA ARG A 258 -19.34 11.65 4.34
C ARG A 258 -20.03 11.71 2.96
N ASN A 259 -20.63 12.85 2.61
CA ASN A 259 -21.39 13.11 1.38
C ASN A 259 -20.64 14.01 0.38
N LEU A 260 -19.43 13.61 -0.05
CA LEU A 260 -18.88 14.10 -1.32
C LEU A 260 -18.45 12.92 -2.20
N PRO A 261 -18.84 12.91 -3.49
CA PRO A 261 -18.59 11.81 -4.41
C PRO A 261 -17.19 11.94 -5.04
N TYR A 262 -16.44 10.84 -5.02
CA TYR A 262 -15.48 10.46 -6.06
C TYR A 262 -15.64 8.95 -6.25
#